data_AF-A0AAJ1CSK7-F1
#
_entry.id   AF-A0AAJ1CSK7-F1
#
_cell.length_a   1.000
_cell.length_b   1.000
_cell.length_c   1.000
_cell.angle_alpha   90.00
_cell.angle_beta   90.00
_cell.angle_gamma   90.00
#
_symmetry.space_group_name_H-M   'P 1'
#
loop_
_entity.id
_entity.type
_entity.pdbx_description
1 polymer ?
#
loop_
_entity_poly.entity_id
_entity_poly.type
_entity_poly.pdbx_seq_one_letter_code
_entity_poly.pdbx_strand_id
1 'polypeptide(L)'
;MIKNSDELISSLTEENLIKNIKHKESKIFHTNNEFLTFTAYNNKLTWNNNGGSHHFMAARYIAQKLNKKIKIEATLEIQYLNSKFIINLFEEYSIFLINHIKNEDNYSNREIIDNAPLINEFKKMKIEYRKCFDKENKEDFIFLFLKNNDKKEKKIINLLNQNNYINVKNYFTEYLKEQEKNLYRKWGN
;
A
#
# COMPACT_ATOMS: atom_id res chain seq x y z
N MET A 1 -13.06 1.68 24.62
CA MET A 1 -12.23 2.63 25.40
C MET A 1 -10.97 1.92 25.82
N ILE A 2 -9.82 2.44 25.42
CA ILE A 2 -8.50 1.79 25.48
C ILE A 2 -7.96 1.95 26.91
N LYS A 3 -8.27 1.01 27.81
CA LYS A 3 -7.79 1.03 29.22
C LYS A 3 -6.29 0.71 29.36
N ASN A 4 -5.70 -0.02 28.41
CA ASN A 4 -4.35 -0.58 28.57
C ASN A 4 -3.23 0.42 28.24
N SER A 5 -3.51 1.48 27.46
CA SER A 5 -2.48 2.47 27.08
C SER A 5 -2.16 3.44 28.22
N ASP A 6 -3.14 3.79 29.06
CA ASP A 6 -2.93 4.75 30.15
C ASP A 6 -1.93 4.22 31.17
N GLU A 7 -1.95 2.92 31.49
CA GLU A 7 -0.98 2.31 32.41
C GLU A 7 0.47 2.34 31.90
N LEU A 8 0.68 2.41 30.59
CA LEU A 8 2.01 2.36 29.98
C LEU A 8 2.71 3.70 29.93
N ILE A 9 1.94 4.80 29.97
CA ILE A 9 2.43 6.18 29.92
C ILE A 9 1.98 7.03 31.11
N SER A 10 1.28 6.43 32.09
CA SER A 10 0.70 7.10 33.27
C SER A 10 1.71 7.95 34.04
N SER A 11 2.96 7.51 34.08
CA SER A 11 4.09 8.31 34.56
C SER A 11 5.24 8.33 33.56
N LEU A 12 5.69 9.52 33.20
CA LEU A 12 6.82 9.77 32.30
C LEU A 12 8.14 9.63 33.06
N THR A 13 8.42 8.43 33.56
CA THR A 13 9.60 8.13 34.40
C THR A 13 10.55 7.15 33.70
N GLU A 14 11.80 7.13 34.15
CA GLU A 14 12.78 6.17 33.66
C GLU A 14 12.41 4.72 33.96
N GLU A 15 11.78 4.46 35.11
CA GLU A 15 11.28 3.12 35.46
C GLU A 15 10.24 2.62 34.47
N ASN A 16 9.29 3.48 34.07
CA ASN A 16 8.29 3.13 33.07
C ASN A 16 8.87 2.98 31.67
N LEU A 17 9.91 3.75 31.32
CA LEU A 17 10.67 3.54 30.10
C LEU A 17 11.28 2.13 30.09
N ILE A 18 11.99 1.76 31.17
CA ILE A 18 12.62 0.44 31.30
C ILE A 18 11.58 -0.68 31.27
N LYS A 19 10.43 -0.49 31.93
CA LYS A 19 9.31 -1.46 31.93
C LYS A 19 8.80 -1.74 30.51
N ASN A 20 8.56 -0.69 29.72
CA ASN A 20 8.11 -0.83 28.34
C ASN A 20 9.19 -1.45 27.46
N ILE A 21 10.45 -1.06 27.62
CA ILE A 21 11.58 -1.66 26.90
C ILE A 21 11.69 -3.15 27.21
N LYS A 22 11.63 -3.56 28.49
CA LYS A 22 11.75 -4.95 28.95
C LYS A 22 10.54 -5.84 28.64
N HIS A 23 9.47 -5.30 28.05
CA HIS A 23 8.30 -6.11 27.76
C HIS A 23 8.62 -7.19 26.73
N LYS A 24 8.20 -8.44 26.99
CA LYS A 24 8.52 -9.63 26.19
C LYS A 24 8.07 -9.52 24.72
N GLU A 25 7.02 -8.74 24.46
CA GLU A 25 6.51 -8.54 23.10
C GLU A 25 7.29 -7.47 22.33
N SER A 26 8.05 -6.61 23.00
CA SER A 26 8.88 -5.58 22.36
C SER A 26 10.23 -6.12 21.92
N LYS A 27 10.19 -7.17 21.11
CA LYS A 27 11.38 -7.91 20.64
C LYS A 27 12.41 -7.03 19.95
N ILE A 28 12.00 -5.90 19.37
CA ILE A 28 12.87 -4.91 18.72
C ILE A 28 13.88 -4.25 19.67
N PHE A 29 13.71 -4.40 20.99
CA PHE A 29 14.70 -3.98 21.99
C PHE A 29 15.58 -5.13 22.50
N HIS A 30 15.23 -6.38 22.20
CA HIS A 30 15.85 -7.58 22.81
C HIS A 30 16.60 -8.45 21.81
N THR A 31 16.32 -8.31 20.52
CA THR A 31 16.83 -9.20 19.48
C THR A 31 17.15 -8.44 18.20
N ASN A 32 18.10 -8.95 17.42
CA ASN A 32 18.50 -8.36 16.15
C ASN A 32 17.80 -9.02 14.94
N ASN A 33 16.85 -9.92 15.22
CA ASN A 33 16.13 -10.70 14.21
C ASN A 33 14.81 -10.04 13.76
N GLU A 34 14.56 -8.80 14.21
CA GLU A 34 13.39 -8.06 13.80
C GLU A 34 13.61 -7.40 12.43
N PHE A 35 12.53 -7.26 11.68
CA PHE A 35 12.53 -6.70 10.33
C PHE A 35 11.74 -5.40 10.29
N LEU A 36 12.35 -4.39 9.70
CA LEU A 36 11.68 -3.16 9.29
C LEU A 36 11.56 -3.19 7.78
N THR A 37 10.36 -2.97 7.25
CA THR A 37 10.16 -2.79 5.81
C THR A 37 10.07 -1.32 5.50
N PHE A 38 10.98 -0.83 4.65
CA PHE A 38 10.86 0.47 4.02
C PHE A 38 10.27 0.33 2.61
N THR A 39 9.09 0.89 2.39
CA THR A 39 8.41 0.91 1.10
C THR A 39 8.73 2.22 0.38
N ALA A 40 9.65 2.16 -0.58
CA ALA A 40 10.25 3.34 -1.18
C ALA A 40 9.24 4.21 -1.95
N TYR A 41 8.27 3.61 -2.63
CA TYR A 41 7.30 4.32 -3.47
C TYR A 41 6.22 5.09 -2.70
N ASN A 42 6.12 4.93 -1.37
CA ASN A 42 5.17 5.66 -0.54
C ASN A 42 5.78 6.20 0.77
N ASN A 43 7.10 6.13 0.92
CA ASN A 43 7.85 6.61 2.08
C ASN A 43 7.37 6.04 3.43
N LYS A 44 6.89 4.79 3.47
CA LYS A 44 6.43 4.15 4.71
C LYS A 44 7.51 3.23 5.28
N LEU A 45 7.73 3.34 6.59
CA LEU A 45 8.53 2.41 7.37
C LEU A 45 7.58 1.62 8.29
N THR A 46 7.54 0.31 8.12
CA THR A 46 6.68 -0.60 8.87
C THR A 46 7.54 -1.54 9.69
N TRP A 47 7.21 -1.70 10.97
CA TRP A 47 7.77 -2.77 11.79
C TRP A 47 6.85 -4.00 11.67
N ASN A 48 7.38 -5.10 11.14
CA ASN A 48 6.63 -6.34 10.96
C ASN A 48 6.67 -7.14 12.26
N ASN A 49 5.72 -6.87 13.15
CA ASN A 49 5.69 -7.45 14.49
C ASN A 49 4.40 -8.23 14.76
N ASN A 50 4.50 -9.27 15.59
CA ASN A 50 3.34 -10.05 16.04
C ASN A 50 2.75 -9.56 17.38
N GLY A 51 3.28 -8.47 17.95
CA GLY A 51 2.90 -7.92 19.26
C GLY A 51 3.87 -6.84 19.75
N GLY A 52 3.53 -6.14 20.83
CA GLY A 52 4.44 -5.16 21.46
C GLY A 52 4.58 -3.80 20.78
N SER A 53 3.77 -3.49 19.76
CA SER A 53 3.74 -2.17 19.10
C SER A 53 3.38 -1.03 20.06
N HIS A 54 2.43 -1.26 20.95
CA HIS A 54 2.01 -0.29 21.95
C HIS A 54 3.10 -0.04 23.01
N HIS A 55 3.84 -1.07 23.43
CA HIS A 55 4.99 -0.93 24.33
C HIS A 55 6.16 -0.20 23.67
N PHE A 56 6.44 -0.50 22.39
CA PHE A 56 7.41 0.25 21.61
C PHE A 56 7.04 1.74 21.51
N MET A 57 5.78 2.03 21.19
CA MET A 57 5.31 3.41 21.07
C MET A 57 5.36 4.14 22.41
N ALA A 58 4.97 3.48 23.51
CA ALA A 58 5.07 4.03 24.86
C ALA A 58 6.53 4.30 25.26
N ALA A 59 7.45 3.35 25.03
CA ALA A 59 8.87 3.52 25.29
C ALA A 59 9.44 4.71 24.49
N ARG A 60 9.16 4.75 23.18
CA ARG A 60 9.58 5.87 22.31
C ARG A 60 9.06 7.21 22.81
N TYR A 61 7.79 7.28 23.18
CA TYR A 61 7.17 8.50 23.70
C TYR A 61 7.82 8.96 25.01
N ILE A 62 7.99 8.06 25.99
CA ILE A 62 8.61 8.38 27.28
C ILE A 62 10.06 8.82 27.08
N ALA A 63 10.85 8.10 26.27
CA ALA A 63 12.24 8.47 26.00
C ALA A 63 12.35 9.85 25.34
N GLN A 64 11.45 10.18 24.41
CA GLN A 64 11.39 11.53 23.83
C GLN A 64 11.14 12.60 24.91
N LYS A 65 10.20 12.36 25.83
CA LYS A 65 9.89 13.29 26.93
C LYS A 65 11.03 13.43 27.93
N LEU A 66 11.81 12.38 28.12
CA LEU A 66 12.99 12.36 29.00
C LEU A 66 14.29 12.78 28.30
N ASN A 67 14.23 13.16 27.01
CA ASN A 67 15.40 13.42 26.17
C ASN A 67 16.44 12.28 26.19
N LYS A 68 15.97 11.03 26.20
CA LYS A 68 16.78 9.82 26.15
C LYS A 68 16.75 9.20 24.76
N LYS A 69 17.88 8.60 24.37
CA LYS A 69 17.97 7.78 23.16
C LYS A 69 17.68 6.33 23.50
N ILE A 70 16.87 5.67 22.68
CA ILE A 70 16.70 4.22 22.72
C ILE A 70 17.38 3.66 21.48
N LYS A 71 18.24 2.66 21.68
CA LYS A 71 18.88 1.94 20.57
C LYS A 71 17.90 0.91 20.02
N ILE A 72 17.78 0.87 18.70
CA ILE A 72 16.98 -0.11 17.96
C ILE A 72 17.93 -0.71 16.93
N GLU A 73 18.01 -2.04 16.90
CA GLU A 73 18.74 -2.79 15.88
C GLU A 73 17.76 -3.73 15.18
N ALA A 74 17.67 -3.62 13.87
CA ALA A 74 16.78 -4.43 13.06
C ALA A 74 17.35 -4.54 11.64
N THR A 75 16.96 -5.60 10.94
CA THR A 75 17.25 -5.73 9.51
C THR A 75 16.29 -4.83 8.73
N LEU A 76 16.83 -3.93 7.90
CA LEU A 76 16.04 -3.08 7.03
C LEU A 76 15.85 -3.75 5.66
N GLU A 77 14.62 -4.12 5.35
CA GLU A 77 14.22 -4.59 4.03
C GLU A 77 13.67 -3.43 3.22
N ILE A 78 14.23 -3.21 2.03
CA ILE A 78 13.79 -2.15 1.13
C ILE A 78 12.92 -2.76 0.03
N GLN A 79 11.65 -2.36 0.00
CA GLN A 79 10.70 -2.73 -1.04
C GLN A 79 10.54 -1.58 -2.03
N TYR A 80 10.67 -1.90 -3.31
CA TYR A 80 10.58 -0.94 -4.39
C TYR A 80 9.94 -1.57 -5.63
N LEU A 81 9.31 -0.72 -6.44
CA LEU A 81 8.74 -1.06 -7.73
C LEU A 81 9.84 -1.26 -8.77
N ASN A 82 9.70 -2.28 -9.61
CA ASN A 82 10.58 -2.49 -10.75
C ASN A 82 10.25 -1.48 -11.86
N SER A 83 11.00 -0.37 -11.89
CA SER A 83 10.79 0.72 -12.85
C SER A 83 10.83 0.25 -14.29
N LYS A 84 11.78 -0.63 -14.65
CA LYS A 84 11.92 -1.16 -16.02
C LYS A 84 10.67 -1.94 -16.43
N PHE A 85 10.18 -2.81 -15.56
CA PHE A 85 8.95 -3.56 -15.83
C PHE A 85 7.75 -2.62 -16.01
N ILE A 86 7.60 -1.62 -15.14
CA ILE A 86 6.49 -0.67 -15.20
C ILE A 86 6.55 0.18 -16.46
N ILE A 87 7.72 0.70 -16.83
CA ILE A 87 7.92 1.48 -18.05
C ILE A 87 7.55 0.63 -19.26
N ASN A 88 8.11 -0.58 -19.38
CA ASN A 88 7.81 -1.48 -20.49
C ASN A 88 6.31 -1.82 -20.58
N LEU A 89 5.66 -2.07 -19.43
CA LEU A 89 4.22 -2.34 -19.37
C LEU A 89 3.41 -1.17 -19.95
N PHE A 90 3.77 0.07 -19.60
CA PHE A 90 3.05 1.26 -20.06
C PHE A 90 3.50 1.80 -21.43
N GLU A 91 4.60 1.29 -21.98
CA GLU A 91 4.97 1.44 -23.40
C GLU A 91 4.07 0.55 -24.26
N GLU A 92 3.81 -0.69 -23.83
CA GLU A 92 2.98 -1.64 -24.58
C GLU A 92 1.48 -1.38 -24.41
N TYR A 93 1.03 -1.05 -23.18
CA TYR A 93 -0.38 -0.92 -22.83
C TYR A 93 -0.73 0.44 -22.23
N SER A 94 -1.94 0.91 -22.53
CA SER A 94 -2.68 1.87 -21.73
C SER A 94 -3.66 1.11 -20.85
N ILE A 95 -3.55 1.28 -19.54
CA ILE A 95 -4.36 0.53 -18.56
C ILE A 95 -5.33 1.50 -17.89
N PHE A 96 -6.63 1.20 -18.01
CA PHE A 96 -7.69 2.02 -17.41
C PHE A 96 -8.40 1.26 -16.30
N LEU A 97 -8.74 1.96 -15.23
CA LEU A 97 -9.62 1.47 -14.18
C LEU A 97 -11.06 1.85 -14.52
N ILE A 98 -11.92 0.83 -14.64
CA ILE A 98 -13.36 0.97 -14.86
C ILE A 98 -14.06 0.52 -13.58
N ASN A 99 -14.76 1.45 -12.91
CA ASN A 99 -15.57 1.11 -11.73
C ASN A 99 -16.77 0.24 -12.17
N HIS A 100 -17.00 -0.84 -11.44
CA HIS A 100 -18.22 -1.63 -11.53
C HIS A 100 -19.15 -1.25 -10.37
N ILE A 101 -20.03 -0.28 -10.59
CA ILE A 101 -21.08 0.06 -9.63
C ILE A 101 -22.03 -1.14 -9.52
N LYS A 102 -22.16 -1.72 -8.33
CA LYS A 102 -23.27 -2.62 -7.99
C LYS A 102 -24.44 -1.79 -7.46
N ASN A 103 -25.65 -2.11 -7.94
CA ASN A 103 -26.88 -1.71 -7.25
C ASN A 103 -26.86 -2.28 -5.82
N GLU A 104 -27.27 -1.46 -4.85
CA GLU A 104 -26.93 -1.56 -3.42
C GLU A 104 -27.48 -2.78 -2.66
N ASP A 105 -28.29 -3.65 -3.25
CA ASP A 105 -29.23 -4.42 -2.43
C ASP A 105 -28.89 -5.89 -2.08
N ASN A 106 -27.84 -6.54 -2.60
CA ASN A 106 -27.62 -7.97 -2.26
C ASN A 106 -26.15 -8.43 -2.28
N TYR A 107 -25.44 -8.24 -1.15
CA TYR A 107 -24.08 -8.77 -0.92
C TYR A 107 -24.02 -10.27 -0.58
N SER A 108 -25.15 -10.91 -0.30
CA SER A 108 -25.26 -12.31 0.12
C SER A 108 -25.25 -13.29 -1.04
N ASN A 109 -25.60 -12.86 -2.26
CA ASN A 109 -25.58 -13.70 -3.46
C ASN A 109 -24.42 -13.29 -4.37
N ARG A 110 -23.21 -13.78 -4.08
CA ARG A 110 -22.02 -13.56 -4.92
C ARG A 110 -22.04 -14.35 -6.24
N GLU A 111 -23.10 -15.08 -6.49
CA GLU A 111 -23.37 -15.65 -7.80
C GLU A 111 -24.03 -14.57 -8.66
N ILE A 112 -23.31 -14.16 -9.71
CA ILE A 112 -23.83 -13.44 -10.87
C ILE A 112 -24.12 -11.96 -10.60
N ILE A 113 -23.09 -11.12 -10.70
CA ILE A 113 -23.20 -9.99 -11.63
C ILE A 113 -21.88 -9.95 -12.41
N ASP A 114 -21.76 -10.87 -13.36
CA ASP A 114 -21.00 -10.55 -14.56
C ASP A 114 -21.61 -9.24 -15.09
N ASN A 115 -20.79 -8.23 -15.32
CA ASN A 115 -21.10 -7.17 -16.28
C ASN A 115 -21.16 -7.81 -17.68
N ALA A 116 -22.05 -8.79 -17.88
CA ALA A 116 -22.10 -9.68 -19.02
C ALA A 116 -22.11 -8.87 -20.32
N PRO A 117 -22.87 -7.77 -20.46
CA PRO A 117 -22.82 -6.96 -21.66
C PRO A 117 -21.43 -6.35 -21.93
N LEU A 118 -20.86 -5.59 -20.99
CA LEU A 118 -19.57 -4.91 -21.19
C LEU A 118 -18.42 -5.91 -21.34
N ILE A 119 -18.39 -6.95 -20.51
CA ILE A 119 -17.40 -8.03 -20.58
C ILE A 119 -17.56 -8.80 -21.88
N ASN A 120 -18.79 -9.06 -22.35
CA ASN A 120 -19.02 -9.71 -23.63
C ASN A 120 -18.54 -8.84 -24.78
N GLU A 121 -18.70 -7.51 -24.71
CA GLU A 121 -18.12 -6.59 -25.69
C GLU A 121 -16.59 -6.67 -25.68
N PHE A 122 -15.94 -6.63 -24.52
CA PHE A 122 -14.48 -6.81 -24.44
C PHE A 122 -14.04 -8.17 -25.01
N LYS A 123 -14.75 -9.25 -24.70
CA LYS A 123 -14.48 -10.58 -25.26
C LYS A 123 -14.64 -10.61 -26.79
N LYS A 124 -15.73 -10.04 -27.33
CA LYS A 124 -15.96 -9.92 -28.78
C LYS A 124 -14.84 -9.13 -29.46
N MET A 125 -14.39 -8.06 -28.81
CA MET A 125 -13.29 -7.21 -29.27
C MET A 125 -11.90 -7.81 -29.01
N LYS A 126 -11.82 -8.94 -28.29
CA LYS A 126 -10.58 -9.61 -27.85
C LYS A 126 -9.65 -8.70 -27.02
N ILE A 127 -10.24 -7.80 -26.23
CA ILE A 127 -9.52 -6.90 -25.33
C ILE A 127 -9.21 -7.64 -24.02
N GLU A 128 -7.99 -7.47 -23.51
CA GLU A 128 -7.59 -8.05 -22.23
C GLU A 128 -8.12 -7.21 -21.05
N TYR A 129 -8.64 -7.90 -20.03
CA TYR A 129 -9.13 -7.26 -18.82
C TYR A 129 -8.91 -8.15 -17.58
N ARG A 130 -8.82 -7.52 -16.41
CA ARG A 130 -8.73 -8.21 -15.11
C ARG A 130 -9.76 -7.63 -14.15
N LYS A 131 -10.51 -8.52 -13.48
CA LYS A 131 -11.42 -8.14 -12.40
C LYS A 131 -10.66 -8.10 -11.08
N CYS A 132 -10.95 -7.11 -10.25
CA CYS A 132 -10.42 -6.96 -8.91
C CYS A 132 -11.57 -6.61 -7.95
N PHE A 133 -11.55 -7.17 -6.75
CA PHE A 133 -12.52 -6.85 -5.70
C PHE A 133 -11.80 -6.24 -4.52
N ASP A 134 -12.17 -5.01 -4.18
CA ASP A 134 -11.74 -4.34 -2.96
C ASP A 134 -12.65 -4.78 -1.82
N LYS A 135 -12.09 -5.55 -0.89
CA LYS A 135 -12.83 -6.08 0.26
C LYS A 135 -13.21 -4.99 1.27
N GLU A 136 -12.41 -3.93 1.38
CA GLU A 136 -12.59 -2.88 2.37
C GLU A 136 -13.74 -1.96 1.96
N ASN A 137 -13.68 -1.49 0.71
CA ASN A 137 -14.72 -0.62 0.15
C ASN A 137 -15.90 -1.41 -0.43
N LYS A 138 -15.76 -2.74 -0.52
CA LYS A 138 -16.72 -3.66 -1.15
C LYS A 138 -16.97 -3.35 -2.63
N GLU A 139 -16.00 -2.76 -3.32
CA GLU A 139 -16.15 -2.34 -4.71
C GLU A 139 -15.52 -3.34 -5.69
N ASP A 140 -16.16 -3.51 -6.84
CA ASP A 140 -15.61 -4.27 -7.95
C ASP A 140 -14.98 -3.31 -8.97
N PHE A 141 -13.81 -3.68 -9.48
CA PHE A 141 -13.08 -2.92 -10.49
C PHE A 141 -12.67 -3.80 -11.65
N ILE A 142 -12.59 -3.19 -12.83
CA ILE A 142 -12.00 -3.81 -14.01
C ILE A 142 -10.78 -3.00 -14.44
N PHE A 143 -9.63 -3.66 -14.53
CA PHE A 143 -8.47 -3.15 -15.24
C PHE A 143 -8.60 -3.55 -16.70
N LEU A 144 -8.72 -2.56 -17.58
CA LEU A 144 -8.80 -2.74 -19.02
C LEU A 144 -7.42 -2.48 -19.63
N PHE A 145 -6.86 -3.46 -20.34
CA PHE A 145 -5.54 -3.38 -20.96
C PHE A 145 -5.71 -3.15 -22.46
N LEU A 146 -5.28 -1.97 -22.92
CA LEU A 146 -5.40 -1.56 -24.32
C LEU A 146 -4.01 -1.39 -24.94
N LYS A 147 -3.72 -2.11 -26.02
CA LYS A 147 -2.45 -2.06 -26.75
C LYS A 147 -2.26 -0.70 -27.39
N ASN A 148 -1.16 -0.04 -27.03
CA ASN A 148 -0.81 1.28 -27.54
C ASN A 148 -0.55 1.29 -29.05
N ASN A 149 -0.25 0.16 -29.67
CA ASN A 149 0.05 0.07 -31.11
C ASN A 149 -1.13 -0.37 -31.99
N ASP A 150 -2.24 -0.82 -31.40
CA ASP A 150 -3.42 -1.24 -32.16
C ASP A 150 -4.31 -0.05 -32.56
N LYS A 151 -4.70 0.04 -33.83
CA LYS A 151 -5.50 1.16 -34.36
C LYS A 151 -6.91 1.23 -33.79
N LYS A 152 -7.54 0.09 -33.50
CA LYS A 152 -8.89 0.03 -32.93
C LYS A 152 -8.84 0.40 -31.46
N GLU A 153 -7.89 -0.15 -30.71
CA GLU A 153 -7.75 0.11 -29.29
C GLU A 153 -7.33 1.56 -29.00
N LYS A 154 -6.51 2.18 -29.87
CA LYS A 154 -6.23 3.64 -29.82
C LYS A 154 -7.49 4.51 -29.81
N LYS A 155 -8.54 4.13 -30.54
CA LYS A 155 -9.82 4.87 -30.52
C LYS A 155 -10.49 4.78 -29.15
N ILE A 156 -10.41 3.61 -28.51
CA ILE A 156 -10.95 3.37 -27.17
C ILE A 156 -10.14 4.16 -26.14
N ILE A 157 -8.80 4.14 -26.23
CA ILE A 157 -7.91 4.93 -25.37
C ILE A 157 -8.29 6.41 -25.44
N ASN A 158 -8.46 6.96 -26.64
CA ASN A 158 -8.86 8.37 -26.82
C ASN A 158 -10.23 8.66 -26.21
N LEU A 159 -11.22 7.77 -26.40
CA LEU A 159 -12.55 7.90 -25.81
C LEU A 159 -12.48 7.90 -24.28
N LEU A 160 -11.75 6.96 -23.69
CA LEU A 160 -11.60 6.85 -22.23
C LEU A 160 -10.92 8.09 -21.64
N ASN A 161 -9.86 8.59 -22.29
CA ASN A 161 -9.20 9.83 -21.90
C ASN A 161 -10.16 11.04 -21.98
N GLN A 162 -10.94 11.16 -23.06
CA GLN A 162 -11.92 12.25 -23.23
C GLN A 162 -13.01 12.25 -22.15
N ASN A 163 -13.34 11.06 -21.64
CA ASN A 163 -14.33 10.88 -20.57
C ASN A 163 -13.71 10.83 -19.17
N ASN A 164 -12.44 11.22 -19.02
CA ASN A 164 -11.73 11.29 -17.73
C ASN A 164 -11.68 9.97 -16.96
N TYR A 165 -11.65 8.83 -17.66
CA TYR A 165 -11.40 7.55 -17.00
C TYR A 165 -9.98 7.50 -16.43
N ILE A 166 -9.85 6.81 -15.30
CA ILE A 166 -8.60 6.72 -14.55
C ILE A 166 -7.59 5.89 -15.33
N ASN A 167 -6.53 6.54 -15.83
CA ASN A 167 -5.38 5.87 -16.40
C ASN A 167 -4.37 5.53 -15.30
N VAL A 168 -4.11 4.23 -15.12
CA VAL A 168 -3.28 3.70 -14.04
C VAL A 168 -1.81 4.11 -14.18
N LYS A 169 -1.36 4.47 -15.39
CA LYS A 169 0.00 4.96 -15.65
C LYS A 169 0.36 6.17 -14.79
N ASN A 170 -0.60 7.07 -14.57
CA ASN A 170 -0.36 8.30 -13.83
C ASN A 170 0.05 8.00 -12.38
N TYR A 171 -0.61 7.04 -11.73
CA TYR A 171 -0.32 6.63 -10.34
C TYR A 171 1.06 6.01 -10.21
N PHE A 172 1.40 5.08 -11.11
CA PHE A 172 2.72 4.46 -11.09
C PHE A 172 3.84 5.43 -11.45
N THR A 173 3.57 6.43 -12.31
CA THR A 173 4.54 7.48 -12.62
C THR A 173 4.87 8.29 -11.37
N GLU A 174 3.87 8.68 -10.58
CA GLU A 174 4.10 9.40 -9.32
C GLU A 174 4.79 8.52 -8.27
N TYR A 175 4.42 7.24 -8.17
CA TYR A 175 5.08 6.30 -7.27
C TYR A 175 6.56 6.05 -7.63
N LEU A 176 6.90 6.01 -8.92
CA LEU A 176 8.28 5.89 -9.36
C LEU A 176 9.10 7.15 -9.03
N LYS A 177 8.52 8.35 -9.20
CA LYS A 177 9.17 9.61 -8.80
C LYS A 177 9.44 9.65 -7.30
N GLU A 178 8.44 9.35 -6.48
CA GLU A 178 8.61 9.34 -5.02
C GLU A 178 9.60 8.25 -4.60
N GLN A 179 9.57 7.08 -5.24
CA GLN A 179 10.55 6.03 -5.00
C GLN A 179 11.99 6.49 -5.25
N GLU A 180 12.28 7.11 -6.39
CA GLU A 180 13.63 7.59 -6.70
C GLU A 180 14.10 8.59 -5.63
N LYS A 181 13.27 9.58 -5.32
CA LYS A 181 13.52 10.56 -4.25
C LYS A 181 13.84 9.89 -2.90
N ASN A 182 13.11 8.83 -2.57
CA ASN A 182 13.23 8.14 -1.29
C ASN A 182 14.42 7.18 -1.21
N LEU A 183 14.79 6.52 -2.32
CA LEU A 183 15.95 5.64 -2.39
C LEU A 183 17.27 6.44 -2.35
N TYR A 184 17.31 7.60 -3.01
CA TYR A 184 18.49 8.49 -2.99
C TYR A 184 18.51 9.43 -1.79
N ARG A 185 17.52 9.35 -0.90
CA ARG A 185 17.52 10.09 0.36
C ARG A 185 18.71 9.61 1.20
N LYS A 186 19.53 10.54 1.68
CA LYS A 186 20.53 10.22 2.69
C LYS A 186 19.81 9.84 3.99
N TRP A 187 19.94 8.57 4.38
CA TRP A 187 19.40 8.05 5.64
C TRP A 187 20.34 8.42 6.79
N GLY A 188 20.32 9.70 7.19
CA GLY A 188 21.02 10.22 8.36
C GLY A 188 22.52 10.45 8.18
N ASN A 189 22.97 11.63 8.62
CA ASN A 189 24.25 11.81 9.32
C ASN A 189 23.99 11.62 10.82
#